data_AF-A0A953M5N8-F1
#
_entry.id   AF-A0A953M5N8-F1
#
_cell.length_a   1.000
_cell.length_b   1.000
_cell.length_c   1.000
_cell.angle_alpha   90.00
_cell.angle_beta   90.00
_cell.angle_gamma   90.00
#
_symmetry.space_group_name_H-M   'P 1'
#
loop_
_entity.id
_entity.type
_entity.pdbx_description
1 polymer ?
#
loop_
_entity_poly.entity_id
_entity_poly.type
_entity_poly.pdbx_seq_one_letter_code
_entity_poly.pdbx_strand_id
1 'polypeptide(L)'
;WLSPEIDARTSPPRTPRLAGLITRKPTGENAGSAWRVYLNFDANDSVHHETRIWIGPSARTKAVVTIGLDGGLDLQRFDGAGSTLGEPRAEVSRRSDRPARVEVTLPAGSVEPDGTLHLGLEFVDQAGNRWSWPRPMLPWQIEPARRVLDTKAWMGGLAP
;
A
#
# COMPACT_ATOMS: atom_id res chain seq x y z
N TRP A 1 -44.39 -3.23 -3.48
CA TRP A 1 -43.10 -3.93 -3.64
C TRP A 1 -42.49 -3.44 -4.95
N LEU A 2 -41.68 -2.39 -4.88
CA LEU A 2 -41.00 -1.81 -6.04
C LEU A 2 -39.77 -2.66 -6.34
N SER A 3 -39.70 -3.25 -7.52
CA SER A 3 -38.47 -3.82 -8.07
C SER A 3 -37.47 -2.68 -8.30
N PRO A 4 -36.21 -2.79 -7.84
CA PRO A 4 -35.18 -1.90 -8.33
C PRO A 4 -34.80 -2.37 -9.74
N GLU A 5 -35.04 -1.51 -10.74
CA GLU A 5 -34.33 -1.59 -12.02
C GLU A 5 -32.83 -1.50 -11.71
N ILE A 6 -32.16 -2.65 -11.76
CA ILE A 6 -30.70 -2.70 -11.87
C ILE A 6 -30.40 -2.25 -13.30
N ASP A 7 -30.10 -0.96 -13.47
CA ASP A 7 -29.61 -0.40 -14.72
C ASP A 7 -28.25 -1.03 -15.05
N ALA A 8 -28.28 -2.15 -15.76
CA ALA A 8 -27.14 -3.01 -16.08
C ALA A 8 -26.21 -2.41 -17.16
N ARG A 9 -26.21 -1.09 -17.35
CA ARG A 9 -25.43 -0.40 -18.40
C ARG A 9 -24.23 0.39 -17.86
N THR A 10 -23.86 0.24 -16.60
CA THR A 10 -22.57 0.72 -16.14
C THR A 10 -21.48 -0.13 -16.78
N SER A 11 -20.67 0.50 -17.64
CA SER A 11 -19.44 -0.12 -18.13
C SER A 11 -18.66 -0.68 -16.94
N PRO A 12 -18.06 -1.89 -17.06
CA PRO A 12 -17.33 -2.47 -15.95
C PRO A 12 -16.29 -1.46 -15.46
N PRO A 13 -16.16 -1.27 -14.14
CA PRO A 13 -15.17 -0.34 -13.59
C PRO A 13 -13.81 -0.69 -14.19
N ARG A 14 -13.14 0.31 -14.77
CA ARG A 14 -11.82 0.10 -15.35
C ARG A 14 -10.89 -0.37 -14.24
N THR A 15 -10.23 -1.51 -14.46
CA THR A 15 -9.16 -1.93 -13.56
C THR A 15 -8.07 -0.88 -13.63
N PRO A 16 -7.67 -0.31 -12.49
CA PRO A 16 -6.65 0.70 -12.51
C PRO A 16 -5.33 0.14 -13.03
N ARG A 17 -4.65 0.92 -13.86
CA ARG A 17 -3.33 0.55 -14.39
C ARG A 17 -2.26 1.08 -13.47
N LEU A 18 -1.94 0.24 -12.49
CA LEU A 18 -0.91 0.49 -11.50
C LEU A 18 0.34 -0.36 -11.78
N ALA A 19 1.51 0.29 -11.73
CA ALA A 19 2.77 -0.41 -11.56
C ALA A 19 3.30 -0.14 -10.15
N GLY A 20 3.70 -1.21 -9.45
CA GLY A 20 4.29 -1.14 -8.12
C GLY A 20 5.71 -1.71 -8.11
N LEU A 21 6.58 -1.10 -7.33
CA LEU A 21 7.94 -1.58 -7.08
C LEU A 21 8.24 -1.47 -5.59
N ILE A 22 8.87 -2.49 -5.02
CA ILE A 22 9.42 -2.43 -3.68
C ILE A 22 10.93 -2.29 -3.82
N THR A 23 11.50 -1.26 -3.20
CA THR A 23 12.93 -1.00 -3.22
C THR A 23 13.47 -0.90 -1.81
N ARG A 24 14.78 -1.05 -1.69
CA ARG A 24 15.51 -0.75 -0.47
C ARG A 24 16.51 0.37 -0.77
N LYS A 25 16.46 1.47 -0.01
CA LYS A 25 17.51 2.48 -0.08
C LYS A 25 18.65 2.08 0.86
N PRO A 26 19.92 2.05 0.42
CA PRO A 26 21.04 1.92 1.33
C PRO A 26 21.05 3.14 2.26
N THR A 27 20.65 2.96 3.51
CA THR A 27 20.80 3.97 4.56
C THR A 27 21.99 3.58 5.40
N GLY A 28 22.94 4.51 5.60
CA GLY A 28 24.05 4.31 6.53
C GLY A 28 23.55 3.99 7.93
N GLU A 29 24.28 3.10 8.63
CA GLU A 29 24.19 2.53 10.00
C GLU A 29 22.83 2.32 10.71
N ASN A 30 21.75 3.04 10.42
CA ASN A 30 20.42 2.85 10.99
C ASN A 30 19.46 2.22 9.97
N ALA A 31 19.71 0.95 9.64
CA ALA A 31 19.15 0.21 8.49
C ALA A 31 17.68 -0.27 8.62
N GLY A 32 16.93 0.17 9.64
CA GLY A 32 15.57 -0.32 9.93
C GLY A 32 14.46 0.24 9.03
N SER A 33 14.63 1.42 8.42
CA SER A 33 13.63 2.16 7.63
C SER A 33 14.02 2.30 6.15
N ALA A 34 14.66 1.27 5.62
CA ALA A 34 15.22 1.28 4.27
C ALA A 34 14.21 0.91 3.17
N TRP A 35 13.11 0.24 3.51
CA TRP A 35 12.16 -0.29 2.53
C TRP A 35 11.19 0.77 2.05
N ARG A 36 10.98 0.79 0.75
CA ARG A 36 10.10 1.73 0.07
C ARG A 36 9.14 1.02 -0.84
N VAL A 37 7.91 1.51 -0.88
CA VAL A 37 6.92 1.15 -1.89
C VAL A 37 6.80 2.32 -2.85
N TYR A 38 7.13 2.07 -4.11
CA TYR A 38 6.90 2.98 -5.21
C TYR A 38 5.66 2.51 -5.97
N LEU A 39 4.76 3.45 -6.24
CA LEU A 39 3.52 3.23 -6.98
C LEU A 39 3.44 4.27 -8.09
N ASN A 40 3.15 3.81 -9.31
CA ASN A 40 2.93 4.66 -10.47
C ASN A 40 1.55 4.38 -11.04
N PHE A 41 0.73 5.42 -11.10
CA PHE A 41 -0.66 5.39 -11.54
C PHE A 41 -0.74 5.98 -12.94
N ASP A 42 -1.45 5.32 -13.86
CA ASP A 42 -1.69 5.86 -15.20
C ASP A 42 -2.25 7.31 -15.12
N ALA A 43 -1.80 8.20 -16.00
CA ALA A 43 -2.12 9.63 -15.97
C ALA A 43 -3.63 9.90 -16.14
N ASN A 44 -4.35 8.96 -16.78
CA ASN A 44 -5.79 9.02 -16.94
C ASN A 44 -6.57 8.38 -15.78
N ASP A 45 -5.86 7.82 -14.81
CA ASP A 45 -6.38 7.06 -13.68
C ASP A 45 -6.36 7.94 -12.41
N SER A 46 -6.97 9.11 -12.53
CA SER A 46 -7.21 10.06 -11.43
C SER A 46 -8.26 9.56 -10.44
N VAL A 47 -8.67 8.29 -10.54
CA VAL A 47 -9.85 7.73 -9.90
C VAL A 47 -9.59 7.41 -8.43
N HIS A 48 -8.37 7.06 -8.04
CA HIS A 48 -8.07 6.73 -6.64
C HIS A 48 -8.05 7.98 -5.79
N HIS A 49 -8.80 7.98 -4.69
CA HIS A 49 -8.78 9.01 -3.66
C HIS A 49 -7.76 8.72 -2.56
N GLU A 50 -7.55 7.42 -2.30
CA GLU A 50 -6.79 6.96 -1.15
C GLU A 50 -6.02 5.69 -1.51
N THR A 51 -4.76 5.62 -1.07
CA THR A 51 -3.97 4.39 -1.10
C THR A 51 -3.65 3.97 0.33
N ARG A 52 -3.88 2.72 0.67
CA ARG A 52 -3.57 2.14 1.98
C ARG A 52 -2.54 1.03 1.83
N ILE A 53 -1.47 1.12 2.61
CA ILE A 53 -0.44 0.10 2.71
C ILE A 53 -0.64 -0.64 4.04
N TRP A 54 -1.06 -1.88 3.95
CA TRP A 54 -1.29 -2.77 5.08
C TRP A 54 -0.01 -3.52 5.42
N ILE A 55 0.45 -3.39 6.66
CA ILE A 55 1.72 -3.92 7.14
C ILE A 55 1.47 -4.95 8.25
N GLY A 56 2.16 -6.09 8.15
CA GLY A 56 2.05 -7.19 9.10
C GLY A 56 1.11 -8.32 8.64
N PRO A 57 1.11 -9.46 9.35
CA PRO A 57 0.31 -10.62 8.98
C PRO A 57 -1.20 -10.31 8.94
N SER A 58 -1.95 -11.03 8.09
CA SER A 58 -3.42 -10.99 8.13
C SER A 58 -3.95 -11.36 9.51
N ALA A 59 -5.06 -10.74 9.93
CA ALA A 59 -5.65 -10.82 11.27
C ALA A 59 -4.75 -10.33 12.43
N ARG A 60 -3.49 -9.98 12.15
CA ARG A 60 -2.54 -9.37 13.10
C ARG A 60 -1.81 -8.21 12.43
N THR A 61 -2.59 -7.35 11.78
CA THR A 61 -2.10 -6.11 11.18
C THR A 61 -1.35 -5.33 12.24
N LYS A 62 -0.15 -4.85 11.91
CA LYS A 62 0.61 -3.96 12.79
C LYS A 62 0.27 -2.51 12.51
N ALA A 63 0.20 -2.16 11.23
CA ALA A 63 -0.11 -0.80 10.81
C ALA A 63 -0.82 -0.75 9.46
N VAL A 64 -1.51 0.36 9.26
CA VAL A 64 -1.98 0.83 7.96
C VAL A 64 -1.43 2.22 7.74
N VAL A 65 -0.67 2.38 6.66
CA VAL A 65 -0.23 3.70 6.18
C VAL A 65 -1.23 4.14 5.12
N THR A 66 -1.95 5.23 5.40
CA THR A 66 -2.91 5.83 4.48
C THR A 66 -2.28 7.03 3.80
N ILE A 67 -2.35 7.05 2.47
CA ILE A 67 -1.84 8.12 1.64
C ILE A 67 -3.00 8.73 0.87
N GLY A 68 -3.29 9.98 1.19
CA GLY A 68 -4.21 10.83 0.45
C GLY A 68 -3.59 11.33 -0.84
N LEU A 69 -4.44 11.60 -1.82
CA LEU A 69 -4.03 12.19 -3.08
C LEU A 69 -3.37 13.58 -2.94
N ASP A 70 -3.77 14.34 -1.93
CA ASP A 70 -3.19 15.63 -1.57
C ASP A 70 -1.79 15.53 -0.94
N GLY A 71 -1.27 14.31 -0.77
CA GLY A 71 -0.02 14.06 -0.07
C GLY A 71 -0.21 13.90 1.44
N GLY A 72 -1.45 13.94 1.94
CA GLY A 72 -1.78 13.60 3.31
C GLY A 72 -1.29 12.20 3.65
N LEU A 73 -0.70 12.05 4.83
CA LEU A 73 -0.15 10.79 5.32
C LEU A 73 -0.68 10.55 6.72
N ASP A 74 -1.35 9.42 6.92
CA ASP A 74 -1.81 8.96 8.23
C ASP A 74 -1.25 7.57 8.53
N LEU A 75 -0.91 7.34 9.80
CA LEU A 75 -0.43 6.05 10.28
C LEU A 75 -1.34 5.56 11.41
N GLN A 76 -2.13 4.54 11.09
CA GLN A 76 -2.89 3.80 12.09
C GLN A 76 -2.08 2.60 12.59
N ARG A 77 -1.86 2.53 13.91
CA ARG A 77 -1.15 1.42 14.58
C ARG A 77 -2.15 0.50 15.30
N PHE A 78 -1.88 -0.79 15.28
CA PHE A 78 -2.78 -1.84 15.80
C PHE A 78 -2.11 -2.75 16.83
N ASP A 79 -0.79 -2.66 16.99
CA ASP A 79 0.01 -3.39 17.99
C ASP A 79 -0.04 -2.76 19.41
N GLY A 80 -0.89 -1.76 19.62
CA GLY A 80 -1.17 -1.15 20.93
C GLY A 80 -0.13 -0.12 21.36
N ALA A 81 -0.24 0.37 22.60
CA ALA A 81 0.57 1.46 23.16
C ALA A 81 2.09 1.17 23.26
N GLY A 82 2.54 -0.03 22.89
CA GLY A 82 3.95 -0.44 22.85
C GLY A 82 4.55 -0.57 21.45
N SER A 83 3.84 -0.11 20.41
CA SER A 83 4.31 -0.12 19.03
C SER A 83 5.70 0.49 18.88
N THR A 84 6.66 -0.29 18.40
CA THR A 84 8.00 0.22 18.02
C THR A 84 8.04 0.72 16.57
N LEU A 85 6.90 0.74 15.87
CA LEU A 85 6.83 1.26 14.50
C LEU A 85 7.17 2.76 14.45
N GLY A 86 8.20 3.07 13.69
CA GLY A 86 8.59 4.45 13.40
C GLY A 86 7.55 5.20 12.55
N GLU A 87 7.86 6.44 12.18
CA GLU A 87 7.00 7.22 11.29
C GLU A 87 7.24 6.87 9.82
N PRO A 88 6.19 6.72 8.99
CA PRO A 88 6.33 6.61 7.55
C PRO A 88 6.72 7.97 6.96
N ARG A 89 7.22 7.94 5.73
CA ARG A 89 7.37 9.16 4.93
C ARG A 89 6.82 8.90 3.55
N ALA A 90 6.01 9.81 3.03
CA ALA A 90 5.50 9.70 1.68
C ALA A 90 5.92 10.92 0.85
N GLU A 91 6.21 10.68 -0.41
CA GLU A 91 6.34 11.70 -1.44
C GLU A 91 5.29 11.40 -2.51
N VAL A 92 4.41 12.36 -2.74
CA VAL A 92 3.36 12.28 -3.76
C VAL A 92 3.67 13.31 -4.85
N SER A 93 3.81 12.84 -6.08
CA SER A 93 4.02 13.70 -7.24
C SER A 93 2.83 13.62 -8.18
N ARG A 94 2.25 14.79 -8.44
CA ARG A 94 1.17 14.98 -9.41
C ARG A 94 1.56 16.04 -10.40
N ARG A 95 1.49 15.70 -11.68
CA ARG A 95 1.67 16.66 -12.75
C ARG A 95 0.66 16.36 -13.83
N SER A 96 0.10 17.40 -14.45
CA SER A 96 -0.86 17.24 -15.54
C SER A 96 -0.24 16.56 -16.78
N ASP A 97 1.09 16.61 -16.92
CA ASP A 97 1.84 16.02 -18.03
C ASP A 97 2.32 14.58 -17.78
N ARG A 98 2.07 13.98 -16.60
CA ARG A 98 2.67 12.69 -16.22
C ARG A 98 1.76 11.83 -15.34
N PRO A 99 1.91 10.50 -15.38
CA PRO A 99 1.45 9.58 -14.35
C PRO A 99 1.67 10.10 -12.93
N ALA A 100 0.67 9.96 -12.06
CA ALA A 100 0.84 10.27 -10.65
C ALA A 100 1.75 9.22 -9.99
N ARG A 101 2.60 9.66 -9.07
CA ARG A 101 3.53 8.79 -8.34
C ARG A 101 3.34 8.94 -6.85
N VAL A 102 3.40 7.82 -6.15
CA VAL A 102 3.50 7.77 -4.69
C VAL A 102 4.74 6.96 -4.33
N GLU A 103 5.63 7.52 -3.52
CA GLU A 103 6.73 6.78 -2.91
C GLU A 103 6.60 6.85 -1.40
N VAL A 104 6.47 5.69 -0.75
CA VAL A 104 6.34 5.58 0.70
C VAL A 104 7.54 4.86 1.26
N THR A 105 8.30 5.52 2.12
CA THR A 105 9.23 4.86 3.04
C THR A 105 8.41 4.23 4.15
N LEU A 106 8.53 2.90 4.27
CA LEU A 106 7.82 2.15 5.29
C LEU A 106 8.37 2.49 6.68
N PRO A 107 7.52 2.49 7.72
CA PRO A 107 7.94 2.62 9.10
C PRO A 107 9.09 1.67 9.45
N ALA A 108 10.06 2.13 10.25
CA ALA A 108 10.99 1.21 10.89
C ALA A 108 10.19 0.17 11.70
N GLY A 109 10.61 -1.11 11.69
CA GLY A 109 9.87 -2.19 12.32
C GLY A 109 8.76 -2.83 11.46
N SER A 110 8.56 -2.35 10.22
CA SER A 110 7.66 -3.00 9.25
C SER A 110 8.14 -4.40 8.84
N VAL A 111 9.46 -4.62 8.90
CA VAL A 111 10.07 -5.93 8.70
C VAL A 111 10.16 -6.64 10.05
N GLU A 112 9.67 -7.87 10.10
CA GLU A 112 9.74 -8.73 11.27
C GLU A 112 11.20 -9.09 11.62
N PRO A 113 11.50 -9.48 12.87
CA PRO A 113 12.87 -9.84 13.28
C PRO A 113 13.51 -10.97 12.45
N ASP A 114 12.70 -11.87 11.90
CA ASP A 114 13.15 -12.96 11.03
C ASP A 114 13.51 -12.49 9.61
N GLY A 115 13.25 -11.24 9.25
CA GLY A 115 13.45 -10.68 7.91
C GLY A 115 12.21 -10.74 7.02
N THR A 116 11.06 -11.12 7.57
CA THR A 116 9.82 -11.22 6.80
C THR A 116 9.12 -9.86 6.72
N LEU A 117 8.70 -9.46 5.52
CA LEU A 117 7.80 -8.32 5.31
C LEU A 117 6.46 -8.82 4.77
N HIS A 118 5.37 -8.48 5.47
CA HIS A 118 4.00 -8.74 5.02
C HIS A 118 3.40 -7.45 4.51
N LEU A 119 3.03 -7.42 3.22
CA LEU A 119 2.53 -6.21 2.58
C LEU A 119 1.28 -6.48 1.75
N GLY A 120 0.23 -5.70 2.01
CA GLY A 120 -0.98 -5.62 1.20
C GLY A 120 -1.21 -4.20 0.75
N LEU A 121 -1.77 -4.02 -0.44
CA LEU A 121 -2.19 -2.71 -0.92
C LEU A 121 -3.69 -2.70 -1.09
N GLU A 122 -4.29 -1.58 -0.74
CA GLU A 122 -5.69 -1.26 -0.99
C GLU A 122 -5.77 0.13 -1.62
N PHE A 123 -6.61 0.27 -2.63
CA PHE A 123 -6.88 1.51 -3.34
C PHE A 123 -8.37 1.77 -3.25
N VAL A 124 -8.73 2.99 -2.89
CA VAL A 124 -10.13 3.41 -2.76
C VAL A 124 -10.37 4.62 -3.66
N ASP A 125 -11.39 4.58 -4.52
CA ASP A 125 -11.80 5.76 -5.30
C ASP A 125 -12.75 6.68 -4.53
N GLN A 126 -13.11 7.81 -5.14
CA GLN A 126 -14.07 8.75 -4.57
C GLN A 126 -15.49 8.17 -4.38
N ALA A 127 -15.84 7.11 -5.12
CA ALA A 127 -17.12 6.42 -5.00
C ALA A 127 -17.08 5.29 -3.95
N GLY A 128 -15.92 5.06 -3.31
CA GLY A 128 -15.72 4.00 -2.33
C GLY A 128 -15.47 2.62 -2.95
N ASN A 129 -15.26 2.50 -4.26
CA ASN A 129 -14.85 1.24 -4.88
C ASN A 129 -13.43 0.91 -4.43
N ARG A 130 -13.21 -0.39 -4.17
CA ARG A 130 -11.97 -0.90 -3.59
C ARG A 130 -11.27 -1.84 -4.57
N TRP A 131 -9.96 -1.63 -4.74
CA TRP A 131 -9.06 -2.57 -5.39
C TRP A 131 -7.94 -2.93 -4.46
N SER A 132 -7.29 -4.06 -4.71
CA SER A 132 -6.24 -4.54 -3.82
C SER A 132 -5.22 -5.41 -4.53
N TRP A 133 -4.04 -5.44 -3.94
CA TRP A 133 -2.95 -6.34 -4.30
C TRP A 133 -2.51 -7.11 -3.05
N PRO A 134 -2.17 -8.42 -3.15
CA PRO A 134 -1.90 -9.20 -4.36
C PRO A 134 -3.11 -9.84 -5.02
N ARG A 135 -4.29 -9.77 -4.38
CA ARG A 135 -5.52 -10.35 -4.91
C ARG A 135 -6.67 -9.36 -4.70
N PRO A 136 -7.71 -9.39 -5.56
CA PRO A 136 -8.94 -8.65 -5.32
C PRO A 136 -9.56 -8.99 -3.96
N MET A 137 -10.16 -7.99 -3.32
CA MET A 137 -10.93 -8.17 -2.10
C MET A 137 -12.37 -8.59 -2.40
N LEU A 138 -12.91 -9.45 -1.56
CA LEU A 138 -14.34 -9.75 -1.57
C LEU A 138 -15.11 -8.58 -0.94
N PRO A 139 -16.40 -8.36 -1.31
CA PRO A 139 -17.17 -7.21 -0.79
C PRO A 139 -17.23 -7.12 0.73
N TRP A 140 -17.21 -8.26 1.44
CA TRP A 140 -17.24 -8.34 2.90
C TRP A 140 -15.85 -8.36 3.56
N GLN A 141 -14.78 -8.36 2.78
CA GLN A 141 -13.42 -8.45 3.30
C GLN A 141 -12.99 -7.09 3.85
N ILE A 142 -12.50 -7.07 5.10
CA ILE A 142 -12.10 -5.82 5.77
C ILE A 142 -10.71 -5.39 5.32
N GLU A 143 -9.78 -6.34 5.23
CA GLU A 143 -8.35 -6.12 4.95
C GLU A 143 -7.90 -6.88 3.69
N PRO A 144 -6.97 -6.36 2.86
CA PRO A 144 -6.50 -7.05 1.67
C PRO A 144 -5.69 -8.30 2.03
N ALA A 145 -5.51 -9.20 1.07
CA ALA A 145 -4.48 -10.23 1.20
C ALA A 145 -3.09 -9.57 1.34
N ARG A 146 -2.12 -10.24 1.96
CA ARG A 146 -0.72 -9.79 1.99
C ARG A 146 0.16 -10.73 1.18
N ARG A 147 1.15 -10.15 0.51
CA ARG A 147 2.30 -10.89 0.02
C ARG A 147 3.35 -10.95 1.13
N VAL A 148 3.92 -12.14 1.30
CA VAL A 148 5.08 -12.37 2.16
C VAL A 148 6.34 -12.17 1.33
N LEU A 149 7.25 -11.35 1.81
CA LEU A 149 8.53 -11.06 1.18
C LEU A 149 9.65 -11.42 2.15
N ASP A 150 10.54 -12.29 1.72
CA ASP A 150 11.81 -12.52 2.42
C ASP A 150 12.78 -11.40 2.05
N THR A 151 12.97 -10.46 2.98
CA THR A 151 13.83 -9.31 2.76
C THR A 151 15.31 -9.67 2.80
N LYS A 152 15.69 -10.80 3.42
CA LYS A 152 17.08 -11.26 3.49
C LYS A 152 17.51 -11.86 2.15
N ALA A 153 16.66 -12.65 1.50
CA ALA A 153 16.92 -13.19 0.16
C ALA A 153 17.15 -12.08 -0.90
N TRP A 154 16.60 -10.89 -0.69
CA TRP A 154 16.73 -9.75 -1.60
C TRP A 154 17.98 -8.89 -1.37
N MET A 155 18.72 -9.11 -0.28
CA MET A 155 19.98 -8.39 -0.05
C MET A 155 21.12 -8.85 -0.97
N GLY A 156 20.85 -9.83 -1.86
CA GLY A 156 21.87 -10.56 -2.59
C GLY A 156 22.69 -11.40 -1.62
N GLY A 157 23.25 -12.51 -2.10
CA GLY A 157 24.25 -13.26 -1.36
C GLY A 157 25.57 -12.49 -1.21
N LEU A 158 25.53 -11.23 -0.74
CA LEU A 158 26.67 -10.58 -0.12
C LEU A 158 26.86 -11.23 1.25
N ALA A 159 27.29 -12.50 1.21
CA ALA A 159 28.07 -13.04 2.30
C ALA A 159 29.25 -12.08 2.54
N PRO A 160 29.64 -11.83 3.80
CA PRO A 160 30.83 -11.06 4.11
C PRO A 160 32.07 -11.64 3.42
#